data_AF-A0A920IPV5-F1
#
_entry.id   AF-A0A920IPV5-F1
#
_cell.length_a   1.000
_cell.length_b   1.000
_cell.length_c   1.000
_cell.angle_alpha   90.00
_cell.angle_beta   90.00
_cell.angle_gamma   90.00
#
_symmetry.space_group_name_H-M   'P 1'
#
loop_
_entity.id
_entity.type
_entity.pdbx_description
1 polymer ?
#
loop_
_entity_poly.entity_id
_entity_poly.type
_entity_poly.pdbx_seq_one_letter_code
_entity_poly.pdbx_strand_id
1 'polypeptide(L)'
;MLSNIDDPIRKLDLLITAKNFVCPSLLIAKTVNLSGGNSWVYQFNRVRDDPKALKYGAFHGAELPYVFDTHDEWLPTNDIDRKITEEVQSYWVQFSKLKSKS
;
A
#
# COMPACT_ATOMS: atom_id res chain seq x y z
N MET A 1 6.10 2.77 -10.37
CA MET A 1 5.77 1.33 -10.52
C MET A 1 6.37 0.73 -11.78
N LEU A 2 6.24 1.36 -12.96
CA LEU A 2 6.72 0.79 -14.24
C LEU A 2 8.20 1.12 -14.58
N SER A 3 8.96 1.67 -13.63
CA SER A 3 10.40 1.85 -13.78
C SER A 3 11.08 0.49 -13.91
N ASN A 4 12.10 0.40 -14.78
CA ASN A 4 12.89 -0.81 -15.01
C ASN A 4 12.06 -2.04 -15.43
N ILE A 5 10.94 -1.83 -16.13
CA ILE A 5 10.11 -2.94 -16.60
C ILE A 5 10.86 -3.87 -17.54
N ASP A 6 11.96 -3.46 -18.17
CA ASP A 6 12.73 -4.33 -19.06
C ASP A 6 13.45 -5.47 -18.34
N ASP A 7 13.67 -5.38 -17.02
CA ASP A 7 14.21 -6.46 -16.20
C ASP A 7 13.22 -7.65 -16.16
N PRO A 8 13.61 -8.85 -16.62
CA PRO A 8 12.72 -10.02 -16.65
C PRO A 8 12.23 -10.43 -15.25
N ILE A 9 13.03 -10.25 -14.18
CA ILE A 9 12.60 -10.54 -12.81
C ILE A 9 11.51 -9.54 -12.40
N ARG A 10 11.69 -8.26 -12.72
CA ARG A 10 10.70 -7.23 -12.46
C ARG A 10 9.39 -7.45 -13.23
N LYS A 11 9.44 -7.90 -14.49
CA LYS A 11 8.24 -8.28 -15.27
C LYS A 11 7.46 -9.40 -14.58
N LEU A 12 8.17 -10.44 -14.14
CA LEU A 12 7.55 -11.58 -13.47
C LEU A 12 6.91 -11.16 -12.13
N ASP A 13 7.61 -10.36 -11.33
CA ASP A 13 7.10 -9.79 -10.08
C ASP A 13 5.83 -8.95 -10.29
N LEU A 14 5.82 -8.07 -11.31
CA LEU A 14 4.63 -7.29 -11.69
C LEU A 14 3.46 -8.20 -12.09
N LEU A 15 3.71 -9.23 -12.90
CA LEU A 15 2.68 -10.12 -13.38
C LEU A 15 2.06 -10.95 -12.24
N ILE A 16 2.89 -11.49 -11.36
CA ILE A 16 2.45 -12.24 -10.17
C ILE A 16 1.66 -11.32 -9.24
N THR A 17 2.17 -10.11 -8.97
CA THR A 17 1.49 -9.11 -8.15
C THR A 17 0.15 -8.70 -8.73
N ALA A 18 0.09 -8.47 -10.05
CA ALA A 18 -1.14 -8.13 -10.74
C ALA A 18 -2.18 -9.25 -10.64
N LYS A 19 -1.76 -10.49 -10.92
CA LYS A 19 -2.64 -11.67 -10.91
C LYS A 19 -3.19 -11.98 -9.51
N ASN A 20 -2.34 -11.95 -8.49
CA ASN A 20 -2.71 -12.46 -7.16
C ASN A 20 -3.30 -11.39 -6.24
N PHE A 21 -2.95 -10.11 -6.42
CA PHE A 21 -3.33 -9.05 -5.48
C PHE A 21 -4.09 -7.91 -6.15
N VAL A 22 -3.51 -7.26 -7.16
CA VAL A 22 -4.06 -6.02 -7.72
C VAL A 22 -5.37 -6.25 -8.48
N CYS A 23 -5.38 -7.17 -9.45
CA CYS A 23 -6.57 -7.41 -10.27
C CYS A 23 -7.75 -7.92 -9.45
N PRO A 24 -7.60 -8.90 -8.53
CA PRO A 24 -8.69 -9.30 -7.65
C PRO A 24 -9.22 -8.16 -6.77
N SER A 25 -8.33 -7.35 -6.17
CA SER A 25 -8.73 -6.24 -5.31
C SER A 25 -9.53 -5.17 -6.06
N LEU A 26 -9.08 -4.81 -7.27
CA LEU A 26 -9.80 -3.87 -8.13
C LEU A 26 -11.13 -4.42 -8.63
N LEU A 27 -11.21 -5.73 -8.90
CA LEU A 27 -12.46 -6.38 -9.26
C LEU A 27 -13.47 -6.30 -8.12
N ILE A 28 -13.05 -6.61 -6.88
CA ILE A 28 -13.91 -6.50 -5.70
C ILE A 28 -14.41 -5.06 -5.52
N ALA A 29 -13.50 -4.06 -5.58
CA ALA A 29 -13.88 -2.65 -5.47
C ALA A 29 -14.89 -2.23 -6.55
N LYS A 30 -14.66 -2.65 -7.80
CA LYS A 30 -15.60 -2.41 -8.91
C LYS A 30 -16.96 -3.03 -8.64
N THR A 31 -17.00 -4.29 -8.17
CA THR A 31 -18.26 -4.97 -7.84
C THR A 31 -19.01 -4.26 -6.72
N VAL A 32 -18.33 -3.80 -5.65
CA VAL A 32 -18.96 -3.01 -4.58
C VAL A 32 -19.64 -1.77 -5.14
N ASN A 33 -18.97 -1.03 -6.02
CA ASN A 33 -19.55 0.16 -6.65
C ASN A 33 -20.75 -0.18 -7.55
N LEU A 34 -20.66 -1.26 -8.34
CA LEU A 34 -21.76 -1.70 -9.20
C LEU A 34 -22.99 -2.14 -8.41
N SER A 35 -22.82 -2.60 -7.18
CA SER A 35 -23.90 -2.94 -6.25
C SER A 35 -24.46 -1.74 -5.46
N GLY A 36 -24.06 -0.51 -5.80
CA GLY A 36 -24.52 0.72 -5.15
C GLY A 36 -23.81 1.06 -3.83
N GLY A 37 -22.75 0.31 -3.49
CA GLY A 37 -21.86 0.66 -2.38
C GLY A 37 -20.81 1.70 -2.78
N ASN A 38 -20.09 2.20 -1.79
CA ASN A 38 -18.89 3.00 -2.01
C ASN A 38 -17.65 2.15 -1.71
N SER A 39 -16.65 2.20 -2.58
CA SER A 39 -15.33 1.59 -2.38
C SER A 39 -14.23 2.63 -2.45
N TRP A 40 -13.16 2.38 -1.69
CA TRP A 40 -11.95 3.18 -1.67
C TRP A 40 -10.77 2.23 -1.79
N VAL A 41 -9.80 2.60 -2.63
CA VAL A 41 -8.61 1.80 -2.90
C VAL A 41 -7.40 2.71 -2.80
N TYR A 42 -6.36 2.26 -2.10
CA TYR A 42 -5.05 2.86 -2.15
C TYR A 42 -4.01 1.82 -2.54
N GLN A 43 -2.87 2.29 -3.03
CA GLN A 43 -1.73 1.45 -3.30
C GLN A 43 -0.52 2.03 -2.56
N PHE A 44 0.02 1.26 -1.62
CA PHE A 44 1.22 1.68 -0.89
C PHE A 44 2.47 1.44 -1.75
N ASN A 45 3.30 2.47 -1.92
CA ASN A 45 4.48 2.42 -2.79
C ASN A 45 5.74 3.08 -2.18
N ARG A 46 5.68 3.50 -0.90
CA ARG A 46 6.84 4.05 -0.21
C ARG A 46 7.87 2.96 0.01
N VAL A 47 9.06 3.21 -0.50
CA VAL A 47 10.29 2.44 -0.21
C VAL A 47 11.13 3.29 0.72
N ARG A 48 11.51 2.80 1.91
CA ARG A 48 12.34 3.56 2.85
C ARG A 48 13.74 3.81 2.29
N ASP A 49 14.38 4.87 2.78
CA ASP A 49 15.69 5.34 2.31
C ASP A 49 16.85 4.54 2.93
N ASP A 50 16.74 3.21 2.90
CA ASP A 50 17.74 2.26 3.42
C ASP A 50 18.13 1.25 2.33
N PRO A 51 19.41 0.84 2.21
CA PRO A 51 19.85 -0.10 1.16
C PRO A 51 19.08 -1.42 1.12
N LYS A 52 18.65 -1.96 2.27
CA LYS A 52 17.82 -3.16 2.31
C LYS A 52 16.41 -2.86 1.78
N ALA A 53 15.81 -1.74 2.19
CA ALA A 53 14.51 -1.32 1.65
C ALA A 53 14.56 -1.11 0.13
N LEU A 54 15.62 -0.51 -0.40
CA LEU A 54 15.79 -0.34 -1.85
C LEU A 54 15.85 -1.68 -2.60
N LYS A 55 16.45 -2.70 -1.99
CA LYS A 55 16.51 -4.06 -2.56
C LYS A 55 15.14 -4.74 -2.61
N TYR A 56 14.34 -4.60 -1.57
CA TYR A 56 13.02 -5.27 -1.47
C TYR A 56 11.87 -4.43 -2.04
N GLY A 57 12.07 -3.13 -2.21
CA GLY A 57 11.03 -2.19 -2.62
C GLY A 57 9.89 -2.13 -1.59
N ALA A 58 8.71 -1.73 -2.07
CA ALA A 58 7.48 -1.78 -1.29
C ALA A 58 6.90 -3.21 -1.38
N PHE A 59 7.44 -4.10 -0.56
CA PHE A 59 7.07 -5.51 -0.52
C PHE A 59 5.71 -5.73 0.17
N HIS A 60 5.20 -6.96 0.16
CA HIS A 60 3.95 -7.32 0.83
C HIS A 60 4.00 -7.06 2.34
N GLY A 61 3.11 -6.20 2.84
CA GLY A 61 3.06 -5.79 4.25
C GLY A 61 3.94 -4.58 4.59
N ALA A 62 4.57 -3.94 3.61
CA ALA A 62 5.39 -2.74 3.82
C ALA A 62 4.59 -1.55 4.37
N GLU A 63 3.26 -1.55 4.24
CA GLU A 63 2.36 -0.53 4.77
C GLU A 63 2.07 -0.70 6.27
N LEU A 64 2.23 -1.90 6.83
CA LEU A 64 1.78 -2.21 8.19
C LEU A 64 2.40 -1.29 9.26
N PRO A 65 3.71 -0.97 9.23
CA PRO A 65 4.28 -0.04 10.21
C PRO A 65 3.63 1.34 10.18
N TYR A 66 3.18 1.81 9.02
CA TYR A 66 2.54 3.12 8.85
C TYR A 66 1.08 3.11 9.27
N VAL A 67 0.39 1.97 9.12
CA VAL A 67 -0.99 1.81 9.60
C VAL A 67 -1.01 1.76 11.14
N PHE A 68 -0.08 1.04 11.74
CA PHE A 68 -0.10 0.75 13.18
C PHE A 68 0.86 1.59 14.02
N ASP A 69 1.65 2.48 13.40
CA ASP A 69 2.76 3.20 14.05
C ASP A 69 3.70 2.23 14.81
N THR A 70 4.11 1.17 14.12
CA THR A 70 4.97 0.10 14.65
C THR A 70 6.25 0.00 13.84
N HIS A 71 6.97 1.12 13.76
CA HIS A 71 8.21 1.20 13.01
C HIS A 71 9.34 0.42 13.66
N ASP A 72 9.90 -0.54 12.93
CA ASP A 72 11.07 -1.30 13.35
C ASP A 72 12.34 -0.45 13.48
N GLU A 73 13.13 -0.69 14.51
CA GLU A 73 14.45 -0.03 14.70
C GLU A 73 15.47 -0.42 13.62
N TRP A 74 15.38 -1.65 13.08
CA TRP A 74 16.34 -2.16 12.11
C TRP A 74 16.15 -1.57 10.69
N LEU A 75 15.04 -0.88 10.46
CA LEU A 75 14.76 -0.17 9.22
C LEU A 75 14.46 1.30 9.52
N PRO A 76 15.47 2.19 9.49
CA PRO A 76 15.36 3.56 9.98
C PRO A 76 14.14 4.28 9.42
N THR A 77 13.43 4.97 10.32
CA THR A 77 12.25 5.78 10.01
C THR A 77 12.66 7.24 10.02
N ASN A 78 12.33 7.97 8.95
CA ASN A 78 12.63 9.39 8.84
C ASN A 78 11.37 10.25 8.88
N ASP A 79 11.54 11.58 8.77
CA ASP A 79 10.45 12.53 8.84
C ASP A 79 9.40 12.34 7.73
N ILE A 80 9.81 11.83 6.56
CA ILE A 80 8.87 11.49 5.48
C ILE A 80 8.01 10.30 5.91
N ASP A 81 8.64 9.28 6.49
CA ASP A 81 7.92 8.10 6.95
C ASP A 81 6.95 8.41 8.09
N ARG A 82 7.31 9.34 8.99
CA ARG A 82 6.42 9.85 10.05
C ARG A 82 5.21 10.59 9.47
N LYS A 83 5.42 11.48 8.49
CA LYS A 83 4.31 12.17 7.80
C LYS A 83 3.36 11.18 7.12
N ILE A 84 3.91 10.18 6.43
CA ILE A 84 3.09 9.12 5.78
C ILE A 84 2.29 8.34 6.83
N THR A 85 2.86 8.08 8.00
CA THR A 85 2.17 7.40 9.11
C THR A 85 0.97 8.21 9.59
N GLU A 86 1.16 9.51 9.82
CA GLU A 86 0.09 10.43 10.21
C GLU A 86 -1.03 10.49 9.15
N GLU A 87 -0.68 10.56 7.87
CA GLU A 87 -1.63 10.59 6.75
C GLU A 87 -2.42 9.28 6.65
N VAL A 88 -1.75 8.13 6.66
CA VAL A 88 -2.38 6.81 6.57
C VAL A 88 -3.32 6.57 7.75
N GLN A 89 -2.89 6.86 8.98
CA GLN A 89 -3.74 6.75 10.15
C GLN A 89 -4.95 7.68 10.09
N SER A 90 -4.76 8.92 9.62
CA SER A 90 -5.85 9.87 9.41
C SER A 90 -6.89 9.32 8.43
N TYR A 91 -6.45 8.73 7.31
CA TYR A 91 -7.37 8.11 6.35
C TYR A 91 -8.13 6.92 6.95
N TRP A 92 -7.45 6.03 7.68
CA TRP A 92 -8.11 4.89 8.34
C TRP A 92 -9.13 5.33 9.38
N VAL A 93 -8.79 6.31 10.23
CA VAL A 93 -9.72 6.87 11.23
C VAL A 93 -10.93 7.53 10.56
N GLN A 94 -10.71 8.31 9.50
CA GLN A 94 -11.80 8.94 8.74
C GLN A 94 -12.68 7.89 8.07
N PHE A 95 -12.09 6.86 7.48
CA PHE A 95 -12.83 5.76 6.87
C PHE A 95 -13.72 5.03 7.90
N SER A 96 -13.22 4.75 9.10
CA SER A 96 -14.01 4.17 10.18
C SER A 96 -15.19 5.07 10.59
N LYS A 97 -15.01 6.39 10.58
CA LYS A 97 -16.06 7.37 10.90
C LYS A 97 -17.12 7.52 9.79
N LEU A 98 -16.81 7.22 8.52
CA LEU A 98 -17.81 7.24 7.45
C LEU A 98 -18.91 6.20 7.69
N LYS A 99 -18.54 5.05 8.27
CA LYS A 99 -19.48 3.97 8.62
C LYS A 99 -20.30 4.26 9.88
N SER A 100 -19.85 5.13 10.78
CA SER A 100 -20.61 5.50 11.98
C SER A 100 -21.71 6.56 11.71
N LYS A 101 -21.84 7.02 10.45
CA LYS A 101 -22.83 8.03 10.03
C LYS A 101 -23.90 7.47 9.08
N SER A 102 -23.91 6.16 8.82
CA SER A 102 -24.94 5.48 8.01
C SER A 102 -26.00 4.83 8.88
#